data_AF-E4T885-F1
#
_entry.id   AF-E4T885-F1
#
_cell.length_a   1.000
_cell.length_b   1.000
_cell.length_c   1.000
_cell.angle_alpha   90.00
_cell.angle_beta   90.00
_cell.angle_gamma   90.00
#
_symmetry.space_group_name_H-M   'P 1'
#
loop_
_entity.id
_entity.type
_entity.pdbx_description
1 polymer ?
#
loop_
_entity_poly.entity_id
_entity_poly.type
_entity_poly.pdbx_seq_one_letter_code
_entity_poly.pdbx_strand_id
1 'polypeptide(L)'
;MKYLKQFEGIPIFGLKNHKFQRGAAITIPGIGIFVGEKHAENIDLLRHEYGHILQRKQKGFLFFWLRIAPASLKSAMQTGRDKSKVHMHTWTEWSANKLSFEYFNRPTDWNFTDYPITPHNQASSQAVKQQK
;
A
#
# COMPACT_ATOMS: atom_id res chain seq x y z
N MET A 1 4.62 -20.44 3.62
CA MET A 1 5.03 -19.32 2.74
C MET A 1 5.37 -19.91 1.40
N LYS A 2 4.83 -19.37 0.30
CA LYS A 2 5.08 -19.86 -1.05
C LYS A 2 5.49 -18.69 -1.92
N TYR A 3 6.59 -18.80 -2.67
CA TYR A 3 6.88 -17.83 -3.73
C TYR A 3 5.78 -17.93 -4.79
N LEU A 4 5.17 -16.80 -5.14
CA LEU A 4 4.08 -16.76 -6.11
C LEU A 4 4.58 -16.25 -7.46
N LYS A 5 5.08 -15.01 -7.48
CA LYS A 5 5.54 -14.32 -8.69
C LYS A 5 6.43 -13.14 -8.31
N GLN A 6 6.88 -12.39 -9.31
CA GLN A 6 7.49 -11.08 -9.13
C GLN A 6 6.56 -9.99 -9.64
N PHE A 7 6.65 -8.82 -9.04
CA PHE A 7 5.98 -7.60 -9.49
C PHE A 7 6.99 -6.47 -9.47
N GLU A 8 7.22 -5.85 -10.63
CA GLU A 8 8.20 -4.75 -10.78
C GLU A 8 9.61 -5.10 -10.23
N GLY A 9 10.04 -6.35 -10.43
CA GLY A 9 11.33 -6.88 -9.95
C GLY A 9 11.37 -7.23 -8.46
N ILE A 10 10.24 -7.20 -7.76
CA ILE A 10 10.15 -7.53 -6.34
C ILE A 10 9.45 -8.89 -6.15
N PRO A 11 10.03 -9.82 -5.38
CA PRO A 11 9.39 -11.12 -5.13
C PRO A 11 8.14 -10.97 -4.27
N ILE A 12 7.07 -11.67 -4.67
CA ILE A 12 5.81 -11.79 -3.94
C ILE A 12 5.74 -13.17 -3.29
N PHE A 13 5.50 -13.17 -1.98
CA PHE A 13 5.33 -14.35 -1.16
C PHE A 13 3.89 -14.48 -0.68
N GLY A 14 3.27 -15.60 -0.98
CA GLY A 14 1.96 -16.01 -0.50
C GLY A 14 2.02 -16.58 0.91
N LEU A 15 1.16 -16.07 1.79
CA LEU A 15 0.94 -16.59 3.14
C LEU A 15 -0.42 -17.29 3.24
N LYS A 16 -0.42 -18.56 3.66
CA LYS A 16 -1.62 -19.37 3.96
C LYS A 16 -2.21 -19.11 5.36
N ASN A 17 -2.05 -17.90 5.91
CA ASN A 17 -2.57 -17.58 7.24
C ASN A 17 -3.95 -16.91 7.16
N HIS A 18 -4.93 -17.41 7.92
CA HIS A 18 -6.31 -16.89 7.96
C HIS A 18 -6.42 -15.39 8.25
N LYS A 19 -5.44 -14.78 8.93
CA LYS A 19 -5.39 -13.32 9.17
C LYS A 19 -5.06 -12.51 7.90
N PHE A 20 -4.31 -13.07 6.96
CA PHE A 20 -3.96 -12.43 5.68
C PHE A 20 -5.01 -12.65 4.59
N GLN A 21 -5.99 -13.53 4.82
CA GLN A 21 -7.10 -13.75 3.88
C GLN A 21 -8.09 -12.58 3.83
N ARG A 22 -8.01 -11.62 4.77
CA ARG A 22 -8.86 -10.42 4.83
C ARG A 22 -8.36 -9.24 3.97
N GLY A 23 -7.44 -9.47 3.03
CA GLY A 23 -6.87 -8.40 2.20
C GLY A 23 -5.68 -7.70 2.87
N ALA A 24 -5.05 -8.32 3.85
CA ALA A 24 -3.83 -7.79 4.43
C ALA A 24 -2.63 -8.15 3.55
N ALA A 25 -1.80 -7.16 3.24
CA ALA A 25 -0.50 -7.31 2.64
C ALA A 25 0.52 -6.51 3.46
N ILE A 26 1.78 -6.93 3.38
CA ILE A 26 2.90 -6.25 4.03
C ILE A 26 4.09 -6.27 3.10
N THR A 27 4.62 -5.09 2.81
CA THR A 27 5.91 -4.94 2.16
C THR A 27 7.04 -4.91 3.17
N ILE A 28 8.05 -5.77 2.96
CA ILE A 28 9.32 -5.70 3.68
C ILE A 28 10.41 -5.30 2.68
N PRO A 29 10.84 -4.02 2.69
CA PRO A 29 11.83 -3.54 1.73
C PRO A 29 13.16 -4.30 1.83
N GLY A 30 13.63 -4.82 0.70
CA GLY A 30 14.84 -5.65 0.62
C GLY A 30 14.59 -7.16 0.75
N ILE A 31 13.39 -7.58 1.14
CA ILE A 31 12.99 -8.99 1.18
C ILE A 31 11.93 -9.28 0.13
N GLY A 32 10.81 -8.54 0.13
CA GLY A 32 9.70 -8.77 -0.80
C GLY A 32 8.35 -8.31 -0.27
N ILE A 33 7.31 -8.58 -1.05
CA ILE A 33 5.91 -8.29 -0.69
C ILE A 33 5.26 -9.58 -0.19
N PHE A 34 4.63 -9.54 0.97
CA PHE A 34 3.94 -10.66 1.57
C PHE A 34 2.43 -10.43 1.52
N VAL A 35 1.72 -11.29 0.81
CA VAL A 35 0.27 -11.16 0.58
C VAL A 35 -0.45 -12.46 0.91
N GLY A 36 -1.74 -12.39 1.24
CA GLY A 36 -2.58 -13.58 1.25
C GLY A 36 -2.64 -14.19 -0.16
N GLU A 37 -2.56 -15.52 -0.30
CA GLU A 37 -2.50 -16.18 -1.63
C GLU A 37 -3.63 -15.74 -2.58
N LYS A 38 -4.83 -15.48 -2.05
CA LYS A 38 -5.99 -15.02 -2.83
C LYS A 38 -5.92 -13.56 -3.31
N HIS A 39 -5.02 -12.76 -2.75
CA HIS A 39 -4.88 -11.33 -3.03
C HIS A 39 -3.64 -11.01 -3.86
N ALA A 40 -2.85 -12.04 -4.23
CA ALA A 40 -1.65 -11.87 -5.05
C ALA A 40 -1.94 -11.42 -6.48
N GLU A 41 -3.19 -11.49 -6.94
CA GLU A 41 -3.63 -11.00 -8.25
C GLU A 41 -4.29 -9.63 -8.18
N ASN A 42 -4.50 -9.08 -6.98
CA ASN A 42 -5.07 -7.76 -6.82
C ASN A 42 -4.01 -6.70 -7.18
N ILE A 43 -4.10 -6.20 -8.42
CA ILE A 43 -3.15 -5.22 -8.97
C ILE A 43 -3.12 -3.94 -8.14
N ASP A 44 -4.27 -3.46 -7.63
CA ASP A 44 -4.30 -2.24 -6.83
C ASP A 44 -3.56 -2.42 -5.49
N LEU A 45 -3.75 -3.57 -4.84
CA LEU A 45 -3.00 -3.91 -3.63
C LEU A 45 -1.50 -4.01 -3.91
N LEU A 46 -1.12 -4.64 -5.02
CA LEU A 46 0.30 -4.74 -5.39
C LEU A 46 0.92 -3.38 -5.71
N ARG A 47 0.18 -2.51 -6.40
CA ARG A 47 0.58 -1.12 -6.66
C ARG A 47 0.75 -0.35 -5.34
N HIS A 48 -0.17 -0.49 -4.39
CA HIS A 48 -0.06 0.12 -3.06
C HIS A 48 1.21 -0.33 -2.31
N GLU A 49 1.42 -1.64 -2.23
CA GLU A 49 2.59 -2.25 -1.59
C GLU A 49 3.90 -1.80 -2.27
N TYR A 50 3.91 -1.72 -3.60
CA TYR A 50 5.04 -1.18 -4.35
C TYR A 50 5.30 0.30 -4.03
N GLY A 51 4.26 1.08 -3.74
CA GLY A 51 4.37 2.45 -3.23
C GLY A 51 5.24 2.55 -1.96
N HIS A 52 5.13 1.58 -1.04
CA HIS A 52 5.99 1.54 0.14
C HIS A 52 7.46 1.22 -0.19
N ILE A 53 7.71 0.43 -1.24
CA ILE A 53 9.06 0.20 -1.76
C ILE A 53 9.64 1.50 -2.34
N LEU A 54 8.84 2.23 -3.11
CA LEU A 54 9.23 3.54 -3.65
C LEU A 54 9.50 4.56 -2.54
N GLN A 55 8.68 4.59 -1.49
CA GLN A 55 8.96 5.41 -0.31
C GLN A 55 10.29 5.06 0.34
N ARG A 56 10.62 3.76 0.47
CA ARG A 56 11.92 3.33 0.99
C ARG A 56 13.06 3.76 0.06
N LYS A 57 12.89 3.65 -1.26
CA LYS A 57 13.88 4.13 -2.25
C LYS A 57 14.07 5.65 -2.16
N GLN A 58 13.00 6.41 -1.95
CA GLN A 58 13.04 7.88 -1.90
C GLN A 58 13.55 8.44 -0.55
N LYS A 59 13.14 7.85 0.58
CA LYS A 59 13.43 8.36 1.94
C LYS A 59 14.60 7.66 2.63
N GLY A 60 15.05 6.53 2.10
CA GLY A 60 16.12 5.73 2.68
C GLY A 60 15.64 4.70 3.72
N PHE A 61 16.48 3.67 3.94
CA PHE A 61 16.16 2.50 4.74
C PHE A 61 15.87 2.82 6.22
N LEU A 62 16.71 3.65 6.85
CA LEU A 62 16.55 4.03 8.26
C LEU A 62 15.25 4.81 8.51
N PHE A 63 14.90 5.74 7.62
CA PHE A 63 13.69 6.53 7.79
C PHE A 63 12.42 5.67 7.61
N PHE A 64 12.44 4.74 6.66
CA PHE A 64 11.35 3.77 6.50
C PHE A 64 11.14 2.94 7.77
N TRP A 65 12.21 2.34 8.31
CA TRP A 65 12.10 1.49 9.49
C TRP A 65 11.80 2.24 10.80
N LEU A 66 12.27 3.48 10.95
CA LEU A 66 12.09 4.26 12.19
C LEU A 66 10.79 5.07 12.22
N ARG A 67 10.25 5.47 11.05
CA ARG A 67 9.08 6.37 10.97
C ARG A 67 7.89 5.75 10.24
N ILE A 68 8.13 5.01 9.16
CA ILE A 68 7.05 4.51 8.29
C ILE A 68 6.52 3.17 8.81
N ALA A 69 7.39 2.17 8.98
CA ALA A 69 7.02 0.86 9.48
C ALA A 69 6.28 0.87 10.83
N PRO A 70 6.74 1.59 11.89
CA PRO A 70 6.01 1.66 13.15
C PRO A 70 4.69 2.45 13.04
N ALA A 71 4.60 3.43 12.14
CA ALA A 71 3.36 4.15 11.89
C ALA A 71 2.33 3.27 11.16
N SER A 72 2.74 2.56 10.11
CA SER A 72 1.91 1.58 9.41
C SER A 72 1.49 0.42 10.32
N LEU A 73 2.37 -0.06 11.19
CA LEU A 73 2.04 -1.13 12.15
C LEU A 73 1.09 -0.64 13.26
N LYS A 74 1.33 0.54 13.83
CA LYS A 74 0.45 1.13 14.84
C LYS A 74 -0.94 1.43 14.26
N SER A 75 -0.98 1.90 13.01
CA SER A 75 -2.20 2.03 12.21
C SER A 75 -2.87 0.66 12.11
N ALA A 76 -2.20 -0.35 11.50
CA ALA A 76 -2.63 -1.76 11.33
C ALA A 76 -3.28 -2.36 12.60
N MET A 77 -2.67 -2.14 13.76
CA MET A 77 -3.15 -2.66 15.04
C MET A 77 -4.35 -1.90 15.62
N GLN A 78 -4.55 -0.63 15.27
CA GLN A 78 -5.65 0.18 15.79
C GLN A 78 -6.96 -0.07 15.03
N THR A 79 -6.92 -0.32 13.73
CA THR A 79 -8.14 -0.60 12.93
C THR A 79 -8.66 -2.02 13.13
N GLY A 80 -7.81 -2.93 13.62
CA GLY A 80 -8.26 -4.21 14.17
C GLY A 80 -9.17 -4.07 15.40
N ARG A 81 -9.16 -2.90 16.08
CA ARG A 81 -10.03 -2.57 17.23
C ARG A 81 -11.17 -1.62 16.87
N ASP A 82 -11.04 -0.84 15.79
CA ASP A 82 -11.99 0.21 15.43
C ASP A 82 -12.00 0.39 13.91
N LYS A 83 -13.02 -0.14 13.23
CA LYS A 83 -13.15 -0.09 11.76
C LYS A 83 -13.25 1.34 11.20
N SER A 84 -13.40 2.33 12.08
CA SER A 84 -13.50 3.76 11.76
C SER A 84 -12.15 4.45 11.58
N LYS A 85 -11.04 3.84 12.04
CA LYS A 85 -9.69 4.41 11.87
C LYS A 85 -9.10 3.91 10.56
N VAL A 86 -9.50 4.57 9.49
CA VAL A 86 -9.07 4.34 8.11
C VAL A 86 -7.54 4.43 8.02
N HIS A 87 -6.87 3.29 7.88
CA HIS A 87 -5.41 3.19 7.67
C HIS A 87 -4.91 4.18 6.62
N MET A 88 -5.70 4.33 5.56
CA MET A 88 -5.38 4.98 4.29
C MET A 88 -5.32 6.51 4.39
N HIS A 89 -5.61 7.05 5.57
CA HIS A 89 -5.53 8.48 5.87
C HIS A 89 -4.22 8.90 6.51
N THR A 90 -3.32 7.97 6.82
CA THR A 90 -1.98 8.34 7.32
C THR A 90 -1.14 8.93 6.19
N TRP A 91 -0.28 9.90 6.52
CA TRP A 91 0.59 10.54 5.52
C TRP A 91 1.54 9.56 4.84
N THR A 92 1.87 8.48 5.53
CA THR A 92 2.64 7.36 5.01
C THR A 92 1.89 6.58 3.94
N GLU A 93 0.57 6.43 4.04
CA GLU A 93 -0.19 5.63 3.07
C GLU A 93 -0.54 6.43 1.81
N TRP A 94 -1.07 7.66 1.93
CA TRP A 94 -1.39 8.43 0.73
C TRP A 94 -0.15 8.87 -0.05
N SER A 95 1.00 9.10 0.61
CA SER A 95 2.24 9.39 -0.11
C SER A 95 2.85 8.14 -0.77
N ALA A 96 2.60 6.93 -0.24
CA ALA A 96 2.95 5.68 -0.91
C ALA A 96 2.11 5.51 -2.19
N ASN A 97 0.79 5.70 -2.06
CA ASN A 97 -0.16 5.64 -3.18
C ASN A 97 0.22 6.66 -4.26
N LYS A 98 0.54 7.89 -3.87
CA LYS A 98 0.94 8.94 -4.81
C LYS A 98 2.20 8.56 -5.60
N LEU A 99 3.24 8.07 -4.92
CA LEU A 99 4.47 7.63 -5.58
C LEU A 99 4.22 6.47 -6.54
N SER A 100 3.37 5.53 -6.12
CA SER A 100 2.97 4.40 -6.97
C SER A 100 2.19 4.87 -8.21
N PHE A 101 1.19 5.72 -8.02
CA PHE A 101 0.41 6.32 -9.10
C PHE A 101 1.31 7.05 -10.11
N GLU A 102 2.29 7.83 -9.63
CA GLU A 102 3.27 8.50 -10.49
C GLU A 102 4.18 7.50 -11.22
N TYR A 103 4.68 6.46 -10.53
CA TYR A 103 5.54 5.44 -11.12
C TYR A 103 4.86 4.63 -12.22
N PHE A 104 3.57 4.30 -12.04
CA PHE A 104 2.78 3.57 -13.05
C PHE A 104 2.19 4.46 -14.14
N ASN A 105 2.75 5.66 -14.35
CA ASN A 105 2.31 6.62 -15.36
C ASN A 105 0.83 7.03 -15.23
N ARG A 106 0.35 7.21 -14.00
CA ARG A 106 -1.00 7.72 -13.69
C ARG A 106 -2.10 6.87 -14.33
N PRO A 107 -2.20 5.60 -13.96
CA PRO A 107 -3.11 4.69 -14.64
C PRO A 107 -4.58 5.13 -14.41
N THR A 108 -5.39 5.04 -15.47
CA THR A 108 -6.79 5.52 -15.44
C THR A 108 -7.71 4.64 -14.60
N ASP A 109 -7.29 3.40 -14.32
CA ASP A 109 -8.00 2.42 -13.49
C ASP A 109 -7.65 2.53 -12.00
N TRP A 110 -6.99 3.61 -11.57
CA TRP A 110 -6.59 3.77 -10.17
C TRP A 110 -7.82 3.92 -9.24
N ASN A 111 -7.92 3.05 -8.24
CA ASN A 111 -8.97 3.11 -7.24
C ASN A 111 -8.65 4.17 -6.16
N PHE A 112 -9.13 5.40 -6.36
CA PHE A 112 -8.94 6.53 -5.43
C PHE A 112 -9.75 6.41 -4.13
N THR A 113 -10.78 5.55 -4.09
CA THR A 113 -11.62 5.32 -2.91
C THR A 113 -10.84 4.55 -1.87
N ASP A 114 -10.23 3.44 -2.30
CA ASP A 114 -9.40 2.63 -1.43
C ASP A 114 -7.99 3.23 -1.34
N TYR A 115 -7.37 3.66 -2.44
CA TYR A 115 -5.98 4.12 -2.45
C TYR A 115 -5.86 5.63 -2.72
N PRO A 116 -6.22 6.51 -1.77
CA PRO A 116 -6.15 7.96 -1.98
C PRO A 116 -4.69 8.40 -2.13
N ILE A 117 -4.45 9.36 -3.03
CA ILE A 117 -3.11 9.94 -3.30
C ILE A 117 -2.88 11.30 -2.60
N THR A 118 -3.88 11.78 -1.87
CA THR A 118 -3.83 13.01 -1.06
C THR A 118 -4.54 12.82 0.28
N PRO A 119 -4.31 13.71 1.26
CA PRO A 119 -5.04 13.67 2.53
C PRO A 119 -6.57 13.72 2.34
N HIS A 120 -7.31 13.09 3.24
CA HIS A 120 -8.79 13.05 3.23
C HIS A 120 -9.45 14.43 3.07
N ASN A 121 -8.86 15.48 3.65
CA ASN A 121 -9.35 16.86 3.54
C ASN A 121 -9.29 17.42 2.10
N GLN A 122 -8.69 16.70 1.14
CA GLN A 122 -8.58 17.07 -0.27
C GLN A 122 -9.11 15.98 -1.22
N ALA A 123 -9.42 14.77 -0.72
CA ALA A 123 -9.81 13.62 -1.54
C ALA A 123 -11.19 13.81 -2.21
N SER A 124 -12.14 14.48 -1.54
CA SER A 124 -13.46 14.82 -2.08
C SER A 124 -13.40 15.72 -3.33
N SER A 125 -12.27 16.37 -3.61
CA SER A 125 -12.06 17.21 -4.80
C SER A 125 -11.40 16.47 -5.98
N GLN A 126 -10.98 15.21 -5.80
CA GLN A 126 -10.19 14.48 -6.81
C GLN A 126 -11.04 13.73 -7.83
N ALA A 127 -12.18 13.17 -7.41
CA ALA A 127 -13.10 12.47 -8.32
C ALA A 127 -13.69 13.38 -9.40
N VAL A 128 -13.73 14.70 -9.15
CA VAL A 128 -14.35 15.68 -10.05
C VAL A 128 -13.35 16.32 -11.04
N LYS A 129 -12.04 16.31 -10.74
CA LYS A 129 -11.05 17.07 -11.53
C LYS A 129 -10.37 16.29 -12.66
N GLN A 130 -10.52 14.97 -12.74
CA GLN A 130 -9.86 14.15 -13.76
C GLN A 130 -10.79 13.72 -14.91
N GLN A 131 -12.03 14.22 -14.96
CA GLN A 131 -12.98 14.00 -16.06
C GLN A 131 -13.03 15.17 -17.07
N LYS A 132 -11.94 15.93 -17.23
CA LYS A 132 -11.84 16.98 -18.25
C LYS A 132 -10.66 16.73 -19.18
#